data_AF-A0A971JM71-F1
#
_entry.id   AF-A0A971JM71-F1
#
_cell.length_a   1.000
_cell.length_b   1.000
_cell.length_c   1.000
_cell.angle_alpha   90.00
_cell.angle_beta   90.00
_cell.angle_gamma   90.00
#
_symmetry.space_group_name_H-M   'P 1'
#
loop_
_entity.id
_entity.type
_entity.pdbx_description
1 polymer ?
#
loop_
_entity_poly.entity_id
_entity_poly.type
_entity_poly.pdbx_seq_one_letter_code
_entity_poly.pdbx_strand_id
1 'polypeptide(L)'
;MKAFIEGEKKRLQGLLRLFNELGSRMAVFGEDKVRLFDELVDSVVVTRIAPHFNAQGNHTHSDFWLLWKSVGYNNGWQYAHTVKIVQVSVLDTLENCWLIVELTDDRGRRFHVELIEPISESDYARDWREWQKYKAENAAMFARIDAEMLQEHLQIAEEWA
;
A
#
# COMPACT_ATOMS: atom_id res chain seq x y z
N MET A 1 4.46 24.55 -2.68
CA MET A 1 3.46 23.49 -2.40
C MET A 1 3.60 22.29 -3.33
N LYS A 2 3.45 22.44 -4.66
CA LYS A 2 3.56 21.32 -5.60
C LYS A 2 4.85 20.47 -5.46
N ALA A 3 6.02 21.11 -5.44
CA ALA A 3 7.30 20.42 -5.26
C ALA A 3 7.41 19.67 -3.91
N PHE A 4 6.78 20.20 -2.85
CA PHE A 4 6.73 19.53 -1.56
C PHE A 4 5.88 18.26 -1.64
N ILE A 5 4.67 18.38 -2.20
CA ILE A 5 3.74 17.26 -2.42
C ILE A 5 4.41 16.14 -3.23
N GLU A 6 5.11 16.49 -4.31
CA GLU A 6 5.82 15.53 -5.15
C GLU A 6 6.98 14.86 -4.39
N GLY A 7 7.76 15.63 -3.63
CA GLY A 7 8.84 15.11 -2.79
C GLY A 7 8.32 14.16 -1.71
N GLU A 8 7.22 14.53 -1.05
CA GLU A 8 6.61 13.74 0.00
C GLU A 8 5.96 12.46 -0.53
N LYS A 9 5.27 12.55 -1.68
CA LYS A 9 4.78 11.37 -2.40
C LYS A 9 5.92 10.41 -2.72
N LYS A 10 7.04 10.92 -3.22
CA LYS A 10 8.23 10.10 -3.52
C LYS A 10 8.82 9.45 -2.26
N ARG A 11 8.88 10.19 -1.14
CA ARG A 11 9.37 9.67 0.14
C ARG A 11 8.47 8.53 0.65
N LEU A 12 7.15 8.74 0.70
CA LEU A 12 6.19 7.74 1.17
C LEU A 12 6.15 6.52 0.24
N GLN A 13 6.13 6.73 -1.08
CA GLN A 13 6.22 5.61 -2.03
C GLN A 13 7.55 4.86 -1.90
N GLY A 14 8.65 5.57 -1.62
CA GLY A 14 9.96 4.99 -1.38
C GLY A 14 10.00 4.09 -0.15
N LEU A 15 9.35 4.50 0.94
CA LEU A 15 9.20 3.68 2.15
C LEU A 15 8.49 2.36 1.85
N LEU A 16 7.42 2.41 1.06
CA LEU A 16 6.59 1.25 0.76
C LEU A 16 7.07 0.42 -0.45
N ARG A 17 8.13 0.87 -1.14
CA ARG A 17 8.58 0.30 -2.41
C ARG A 17 8.89 -1.19 -2.30
N LEU A 18 9.54 -1.60 -1.22
CA LEU A 18 9.98 -2.99 -1.04
C LEU A 18 8.80 -3.96 -1.01
N PHE A 19 7.64 -3.56 -0.49
CA PHE A 19 6.43 -4.38 -0.50
C PHE A 19 5.97 -4.74 -1.93
N ASN A 20 6.18 -3.85 -2.90
CA ASN A 20 5.85 -4.10 -4.30
C ASN A 20 6.91 -4.96 -5.01
N GLU A 21 8.17 -4.85 -4.60
CA GLU A 21 9.30 -5.53 -5.25
C GLU A 21 9.48 -6.96 -4.77
N LEU A 22 9.35 -7.17 -3.47
CA LEU A 22 9.63 -8.45 -2.81
C LEU A 22 8.35 -9.21 -2.42
N GLY A 23 7.19 -8.55 -2.51
CA GLY A 23 5.92 -9.08 -2.06
C GLY A 23 5.72 -8.82 -0.57
N SER A 24 4.46 -8.65 -0.19
CA SER A 24 4.08 -8.38 1.20
C SER A 24 2.78 -9.07 1.55
N ARG A 25 2.58 -9.26 2.85
CA ARG A 25 1.31 -9.61 3.45
C ARG A 25 0.74 -8.39 4.13
N MET A 26 -0.59 -8.28 4.13
CA MET A 26 -1.30 -7.23 4.84
C MET A 26 -2.42 -7.83 5.68
N ALA A 27 -2.33 -7.63 7.00
CA ALA A 27 -3.41 -7.89 7.92
C ALA A 27 -4.13 -6.59 8.26
N VAL A 28 -5.45 -6.57 8.06
CA VAL A 28 -6.29 -5.40 8.34
C VAL A 28 -7.12 -5.68 9.59
N PHE A 29 -7.08 -4.75 10.53
CA PHE A 29 -7.83 -4.82 11.78
C PHE A 29 -8.84 -3.67 11.83
N GLY A 30 -10.06 -3.99 12.25
CA GLY A 30 -11.09 -3.01 12.56
C GLY A 30 -10.71 -2.12 13.74
N GLU A 31 -11.51 -1.08 13.97
CA GLU A 31 -11.40 -0.20 15.15
C GLU A 31 -11.50 -0.99 16.47
N ASP A 32 -12.28 -2.06 16.46
CA ASP A 32 -12.47 -3.03 17.54
C ASP A 32 -11.29 -4.01 17.71
N LYS A 33 -10.24 -3.87 16.90
CA LYS A 33 -9.05 -4.73 16.82
C LYS A 33 -9.34 -6.15 16.32
N VAL A 34 -10.53 -6.41 15.77
CA VAL A 34 -10.84 -7.69 15.13
C VAL A 34 -10.20 -7.72 13.74
N ARG A 35 -9.54 -8.83 13.41
CA ARG A 35 -8.93 -9.01 12.08
C ARG A 35 -10.02 -9.18 11.04
N LEU A 36 -10.02 -8.30 10.05
CA LEU A 36 -10.96 -8.28 8.92
C LEU A 36 -10.42 -9.10 7.74
N PHE A 37 -9.14 -8.90 7.40
CA PHE A 37 -8.46 -9.52 6.26
C PHE A 37 -7.01 -9.88 6.62
N ASP A 38 -6.46 -10.87 5.91
CA ASP A 38 -5.06 -11.28 5.95
C ASP A 38 -4.71 -11.80 4.57
N GLU A 39 -4.10 -10.95 3.75
CA GLU A 39 -3.98 -11.18 2.31
C GLU A 39 -2.55 -10.95 1.80
N LEU A 40 -2.21 -11.69 0.75
CA LEU A 40 -1.02 -11.43 -0.06
C LEU A 40 -1.30 -10.20 -0.94
N VAL A 41 -0.41 -9.20 -0.90
CA VAL A 41 -0.59 -7.92 -1.58
C VAL A 41 0.29 -7.87 -2.82
N ASP A 42 -0.33 -7.54 -3.95
CA ASP A 42 0.35 -7.27 -5.22
C ASP A 42 1.19 -5.99 -5.15
N SER A 43 0.53 -4.90 -4.76
CA SER A 43 1.19 -3.60 -4.71
C SER A 43 0.40 -2.58 -3.91
N VAL A 44 1.14 -1.57 -3.46
CA VAL A 44 0.66 -0.35 -2.83
C VAL A 44 1.18 0.87 -3.59
N VAL A 45 0.29 1.83 -3.86
CA VAL A 45 0.55 3.03 -4.64
C VAL A 45 -0.01 4.25 -3.92
N VAL A 46 0.86 5.20 -3.60
CA VAL A 46 0.45 6.48 -3.02
C VAL A 46 -0.16 7.35 -4.12
N THR A 47 -1.46 7.60 -4.07
CA THR A 47 -2.20 8.32 -5.13
C THR A 47 -2.19 9.82 -4.88
N ARG A 48 -2.61 10.26 -3.70
CA ARG A 48 -2.75 11.67 -3.30
C ARG A 48 -2.06 11.95 -1.96
N ILE A 49 -1.55 13.16 -1.78
CA ILE A 49 -0.96 13.66 -0.52
C ILE A 49 -1.71 14.91 -0.06
N ALA A 50 -2.02 14.99 1.23
CA ALA A 50 -2.50 16.19 1.91
C ALA A 50 -1.56 16.55 3.07
N PRO A 51 -0.64 17.50 2.88
CA PRO A 51 0.32 17.89 3.90
C PRO A 51 -0.29 18.85 4.94
N HIS A 52 0.05 18.63 6.21
CA HIS A 52 -0.37 19.46 7.33
C HIS A 52 0.78 20.31 7.85
N PHE A 53 0.50 21.56 8.20
CA PHE A 53 1.48 22.52 8.69
C PHE A 53 0.99 23.16 9.99
N ASN A 54 1.91 23.45 10.91
CA ASN A 54 1.59 24.21 12.11
C ASN A 54 1.47 25.72 11.79
N ALA A 55 1.10 26.53 12.79
CA ALA A 55 0.95 27.99 12.65
C ALA A 55 2.26 28.71 12.25
N GLN A 56 3.42 28.07 12.45
CA GLN A 56 4.73 28.58 12.05
C GLN A 56 5.12 28.18 10.61
N GLY A 57 4.26 27.42 9.91
CA GLY A 57 4.52 26.94 8.56
C GLY A 57 5.41 25.70 8.50
N ASN A 58 5.71 25.06 9.63
CA ASN A 58 6.48 23.81 9.66
C ASN A 58 5.56 22.63 9.35
N HIS A 59 6.02 21.73 8.48
CA HIS A 59 5.33 20.47 8.20
C HIS A 59 5.25 19.61 9.47
N THR A 60 4.07 19.08 9.77
CA THR A 60 3.84 18.23 10.95
C THR A 60 3.67 16.77 10.57
N HIS A 61 2.81 16.50 9.57
CA HIS A 61 2.56 15.17 9.01
C HIS A 61 1.87 15.32 7.65
N SER A 62 1.72 14.20 6.95
CA SER A 62 1.00 14.13 5.68
C SER A 62 -0.03 13.03 5.77
N ASP A 63 -1.29 13.36 5.52
CA ASP A 63 -2.26 12.34 5.15
C ASP A 63 -1.99 11.94 3.70
N PHE A 64 -2.29 10.69 3.35
CA PHE A 64 -2.18 10.25 1.98
C PHE A 64 -3.20 9.18 1.65
N TRP A 65 -3.56 9.12 0.37
CA TRP A 65 -4.41 8.07 -0.15
C TRP A 65 -3.52 6.97 -0.71
N LEU A 66 -3.81 5.76 -0.29
CA LEU A 66 -3.12 4.56 -0.69
C LEU A 66 -4.08 3.70 -1.50
N LEU A 67 -3.77 3.46 -2.76
CA LEU A 67 -4.31 2.33 -3.50
C LEU A 67 -3.51 1.10 -3.07
N TRP A 68 -4.19 0.05 -2.62
CA TRP A 68 -3.57 -1.26 -2.49
C TRP A 68 -4.38 -2.33 -3.24
N LYS A 69 -3.67 -3.32 -3.77
CA LYS A 69 -4.25 -4.42 -4.54
C LYS A 69 -3.82 -5.75 -3.96
N SER A 70 -4.76 -6.65 -3.74
CA SER A 70 -4.47 -8.03 -3.37
C SER A 70 -3.97 -8.84 -4.57
N VAL A 71 -3.23 -9.91 -4.32
CA VAL A 71 -2.95 -10.91 -5.35
C VAL A 71 -4.26 -11.46 -5.91
N GLY A 72 -4.35 -11.58 -7.23
CA GLY A 72 -5.58 -11.98 -7.93
C GLY A 72 -6.52 -10.82 -8.27
N TYR A 73 -6.07 -9.56 -8.21
CA TYR A 73 -6.90 -8.39 -8.52
C TYR A 73 -7.50 -8.37 -9.94
N ASN A 74 -7.00 -9.21 -10.85
CA ASN A 74 -7.60 -9.40 -12.17
C ASN A 74 -8.98 -10.11 -12.10
N ASN A 75 -9.37 -10.64 -10.94
CA ASN A 75 -10.65 -11.33 -10.74
C ASN A 75 -11.80 -10.38 -10.36
N GLY A 76 -11.53 -9.10 -10.12
CA GLY A 76 -12.58 -8.10 -9.88
C GLY A 76 -12.15 -6.94 -8.98
N TRP A 77 -12.98 -5.91 -8.95
CA TRP A 77 -12.77 -4.66 -8.23
C TRP A 77 -12.70 -4.83 -6.70
N GLN A 78 -13.26 -5.90 -6.15
CA GLN A 78 -13.24 -6.19 -4.71
C GLN A 78 -11.85 -6.45 -4.14
N TYR A 79 -10.82 -6.58 -4.99
CA TYR A 79 -9.42 -6.82 -4.61
C TYR A 79 -8.55 -5.56 -4.70
N ALA A 80 -9.15 -4.40 -4.95
CA ALA A 80 -8.46 -3.12 -5.04
C ALA A 80 -9.16 -2.08 -4.18
N HIS A 81 -8.38 -1.35 -3.39
CA HIS A 81 -8.94 -0.48 -2.37
C HIS A 81 -8.17 0.84 -2.29
N THR A 82 -8.90 1.95 -2.24
CA THR A 82 -8.36 3.25 -1.81
C THR A 82 -8.64 3.43 -0.33
N VAL A 83 -7.62 3.81 0.45
CA VAL A 83 -7.75 4.17 1.87
C VAL A 83 -7.00 5.47 2.16
N LYS A 84 -7.53 6.32 3.04
CA LYS A 84 -6.84 7.52 3.52
C LYS A 84 -6.04 7.19 4.77
N ILE A 85 -4.73 7.18 4.66
CA ILE A 85 -3.80 6.95 5.76
C ILE A 85 -3.47 8.27 6.45
N VAL A 86 -3.62 8.29 7.78
CA VAL A 86 -3.37 9.46 8.64
C VAL A 86 -2.19 9.25 9.59
N GLN A 87 -1.73 8.00 9.74
CA GLN A 87 -0.56 7.68 10.57
C GLN A 87 0.25 6.54 9.95
N VAL A 88 1.58 6.65 10.07
CA VAL A 88 2.55 5.63 9.65
C VAL A 88 3.50 5.36 10.80
N SER A 89 3.72 4.09 11.12
CA SER A 89 4.73 3.62 12.08
C SER A 89 5.59 2.57 11.40
N VAL A 90 6.91 2.80 11.34
CA VAL A 90 7.87 1.79 10.88
C VAL A 90 8.32 1.02 12.11
N LEU A 91 7.88 -0.23 12.22
CA LEU A 91 8.20 -1.08 13.38
C LEU A 91 9.57 -1.74 13.22
N ASP A 92 9.92 -2.10 11.99
CA ASP A 92 11.19 -2.76 11.69
C ASP A 92 11.63 -2.44 10.24
N THR A 93 12.93 -2.56 9.97
CA THR A 93 13.57 -2.25 8.69
C THR A 93 14.45 -3.41 8.25
N LEU A 94 14.75 -3.49 6.94
CA LEU A 94 15.66 -4.51 6.43
C LEU A 94 17.08 -4.48 7.03
N GLU A 95 17.50 -3.37 7.64
CA GLU A 95 18.78 -3.30 8.37
C GLU A 95 18.73 -4.04 9.71
N ASN A 96 17.54 -4.16 10.31
CA ASN A 96 17.34 -4.71 11.65
C ASN A 96 16.81 -6.15 11.61
N CYS A 97 15.78 -6.44 10.81
CA CYS A 97 15.45 -7.81 10.45
C CYS A 97 14.61 -7.89 9.15
N TRP A 98 13.51 -7.16 9.08
CA TRP A 98 12.48 -7.32 8.06
C TRP A 98 11.61 -6.06 8.01
N LEU A 99 11.17 -5.60 6.84
CA LEU A 99 10.36 -4.36 6.79
C LEU A 99 8.95 -4.65 7.31
N ILE A 100 8.58 -3.96 8.39
CA ILE A 100 7.24 -3.96 8.97
C ILE A 100 6.75 -2.52 9.11
N VAL A 101 5.61 -2.23 8.51
CA VAL A 101 4.97 -0.91 8.56
C VAL A 101 3.53 -1.06 9.04
N GLU A 102 3.17 -0.33 10.08
CA GLU A 102 1.79 -0.11 10.46
C GLU A 102 1.27 1.19 9.85
N LEU A 103 0.12 1.10 9.18
CA LEU A 103 -0.64 2.24 8.69
C LEU A 103 -1.97 2.32 9.44
N THR A 104 -2.36 3.52 9.83
CA THR A 104 -3.71 3.76 10.40
C THR A 104 -4.47 4.68 9.47
N ASP A 105 -5.70 4.30 9.15
CA ASP A 105 -6.56 5.11 8.31
C ASP A 105 -7.39 6.14 9.08
N ASP A 106 -8.11 6.98 8.35
CA ASP A 106 -8.99 8.04 8.87
C ASP A 106 -10.19 7.52 9.67
N ARG A 107 -10.42 6.21 9.71
CA ARG A 107 -11.42 5.54 10.55
C ARG A 107 -10.80 4.86 11.76
N GLY A 108 -9.47 4.82 11.90
CA GLY A 108 -8.81 4.11 12.99
C GLY A 108 -8.61 2.61 12.74
N ARG A 109 -8.84 2.13 11.51
CA ARG A 109 -8.47 0.76 11.10
C ARG A 109 -6.95 0.68 10.95
N ARG A 110 -6.38 -0.45 11.35
CA ARG A 110 -4.92 -0.68 11.28
C ARG A 110 -4.61 -1.65 10.15
N PHE A 111 -3.62 -1.30 9.36
CA PHE A 111 -3.06 -2.12 8.28
C PHE A 111 -1.64 -2.47 8.68
N HIS A 112 -1.44 -3.71 9.08
CA HIS A 112 -0.13 -4.25 9.39
C HIS A 112 0.44 -4.85 8.10
N VAL A 113 1.48 -4.22 7.55
CA VAL A 113 2.12 -4.60 6.30
C VAL A 113 3.51 -5.13 6.59
N GLU A 114 3.77 -6.35 6.18
CA GLU A 114 5.02 -7.05 6.42
C GLU A 114 5.50 -7.67 5.11
N LEU A 115 6.82 -7.61 4.86
CA LEU A 115 7.41 -8.32 3.73
C LEU A 115 7.21 -9.84 3.87
N ILE A 116 7.30 -10.61 2.80
CA ILE A 116 7.18 -12.09 2.89
C ILE A 116 8.53 -12.70 3.27
N GLU A 117 8.69 -13.26 4.47
CA GLU A 117 9.95 -13.87 4.90
C GLU A 117 10.14 -15.26 4.24
N PRO A 118 11.00 -15.42 3.23
CA PRO A 118 10.87 -16.55 2.31
C PRO A 118 11.22 -17.93 2.90
N ILE A 119 11.94 -17.95 4.03
CA ILE A 119 12.42 -19.18 4.66
C ILE A 119 11.33 -19.79 5.54
N SER A 120 10.74 -19.01 6.44
CA SER A 120 9.65 -19.46 7.32
C SER A 120 8.27 -19.35 6.65
N GLU A 121 8.07 -18.42 5.73
CA GLU A 121 6.82 -18.22 4.98
C GLU A 121 6.89 -18.78 3.55
N SER A 122 7.43 -20.00 3.42
CA SER A 122 7.72 -20.61 2.12
C SER A 122 6.52 -20.75 1.18
N ASP A 123 5.31 -20.93 1.71
CA ASP A 123 4.07 -20.98 0.92
C ASP A 123 3.72 -19.61 0.33
N TYR A 124 3.72 -18.54 1.13
CA TYR A 124 3.51 -17.18 0.63
C TYR A 124 4.57 -16.78 -0.40
N ALA A 125 5.83 -17.18 -0.18
CA ALA A 125 6.91 -16.91 -1.13
C ALA A 125 6.77 -17.70 -2.44
N ARG A 126 6.19 -18.91 -2.41
CA ARG A 126 5.82 -19.64 -3.63
C ARG A 126 4.69 -18.93 -4.36
N ASP A 127 3.60 -18.62 -3.66
CA ASP A 127 2.40 -18.03 -4.24
C ASP A 127 2.70 -16.65 -4.86
N TRP A 128 3.55 -15.83 -4.20
CA TRP A 128 4.05 -14.58 -4.76
C TRP A 128 4.82 -14.78 -6.08
N ARG A 129 5.73 -15.77 -6.13
CA ARG A 129 6.51 -16.05 -7.34
C ARG A 129 5.63 -16.55 -8.48
N GLU A 130 4.65 -17.40 -8.18
CA GLU A 130 3.68 -17.87 -9.17
C GLU A 130 2.83 -16.72 -9.70
N TRP A 131 2.39 -15.81 -8.83
CA TRP A 131 1.69 -14.60 -9.21
C TRP A 131 2.52 -13.68 -10.13
N GLN A 132 3.79 -13.40 -9.78
CA GLN A 132 4.66 -12.58 -10.62
C GLN A 132 4.90 -13.24 -11.99
N LYS A 133 5.06 -14.57 -12.03
CA LYS A 133 5.18 -15.32 -13.29
C LYS A 133 3.92 -15.17 -14.13
N TYR A 134 2.74 -15.37 -13.54
CA TYR A 134 1.46 -15.19 -14.22
C TYR A 134 1.30 -13.78 -14.78
N LYS A 135 1.66 -12.74 -14.02
CA LYS A 135 1.65 -11.35 -14.50
C LYS A 135 2.57 -11.14 -15.69
N ALA A 136 3.78 -11.69 -15.64
CA ALA A 136 4.75 -11.58 -16.73
C ALA A 136 4.25 -12.25 -18.02
N GLU A 137 3.65 -13.45 -17.91
CA GLU A 137 3.06 -14.18 -19.04
C GLU A 137 1.83 -13.46 -19.64
N ASN A 138 1.17 -12.60 -18.85
CA ASN A 138 -0.04 -11.87 -19.25
C ASN A 138 0.15 -10.34 -19.23
N ALA A 139 1.38 -9.86 -19.48
CA ALA A 139 1.77 -8.46 -19.25
C ALA A 139 0.85 -7.43 -19.95
N ALA A 140 0.39 -7.70 -21.17
CA ALA A 140 -0.50 -6.79 -21.89
C ALA A 140 -1.89 -6.66 -21.22
N MET A 141 -2.42 -7.76 -20.67
CA MET A 141 -3.67 -7.74 -19.92
C MET A 141 -3.51 -6.91 -18.65
N PHE A 142 -2.44 -7.15 -17.90
CA PHE A 142 -2.19 -6.45 -16.65
C PHE A 142 -1.88 -4.97 -16.84
N ALA A 143 -1.15 -4.58 -17.89
CA ALA A 143 -0.92 -3.17 -18.22
C ALA A 143 -2.23 -2.40 -18.41
N ARG A 144 -3.25 -3.04 -19.01
CA ARG A 144 -4.58 -2.45 -19.18
C ARG A 144 -5.35 -2.38 -17.86
N ILE A 145 -5.41 -3.49 -17.13
CA ILE A 145 -6.11 -3.55 -15.82
C ILE A 145 -5.51 -2.53 -14.85
N ASP A 146 -4.18 -2.44 -14.78
CA ASP A 146 -3.48 -1.50 -13.90
C ASP A 146 -3.76 -0.04 -14.26
N ALA A 147 -3.81 0.29 -15.55
CA ALA A 147 -4.11 1.63 -16.01
C ALA A 147 -5.57 2.02 -15.69
N GLU A 148 -6.52 1.14 -16.00
CA GLU A 148 -7.95 1.35 -15.72
C GLU A 148 -8.20 1.53 -14.22
N MET A 149 -7.64 0.63 -13.41
CA MET A 149 -7.76 0.65 -11.94
C MET A 149 -7.08 1.88 -11.34
N LEU A 150 -5.85 2.22 -11.75
CA LEU A 150 -5.18 3.41 -11.24
C LEU A 150 -5.98 4.68 -11.54
N GLN A 151 -6.56 4.80 -12.75
CA GLN A 151 -7.38 5.94 -13.12
C GLN A 151 -8.61 6.08 -12.20
N GLU A 152 -9.35 4.99 -11.98
CA GLU A 152 -10.52 4.97 -11.10
C GLU A 152 -10.15 5.36 -9.66
N HIS A 153 -9.10 4.75 -9.12
CA HIS A 153 -8.67 4.98 -7.73
C HIS A 153 -8.03 6.36 -7.51
N LEU A 154 -7.47 6.99 -8.56
CA LEU A 154 -7.08 8.40 -8.54
C LEU A 154 -8.31 9.30 -8.40
N GLN A 155 -9.36 9.05 -9.17
CA GLN A 155 -10.61 9.81 -9.07
C GLN A 155 -11.25 9.68 -7.69
N ILE A 156 -11.33 8.46 -7.14
CA ILE A 156 -11.81 8.22 -5.77
C ILE A 156 -10.99 9.04 -4.76
N ALA A 157 -9.66 9.05 -4.89
CA ALA A 157 -8.80 9.79 -3.99
C ALA A 157 -8.97 11.31 -4.12
N GLU A 158 -9.28 11.83 -5.30
CA GLU A 158 -9.56 13.26 -5.54
C GLU A 158 -10.89 13.71 -4.94
N GLU A 159 -11.92 12.86 -5.04
CA GLU A 159 -13.28 13.14 -4.55
C GLU A 159 -13.43 12.96 -3.03
N TRP A 160 -12.50 12.25 -2.39
CA TRP A 160 -12.51 12.01 -0.95
C TRP A 160 -12.12 13.28 -0.17
N ALA A 161 -13.09 13.82 0.58
CA ALA A 161 -12.94 14.99 1.44
C ALA A 161 -12.17 14.70 2.73
#